data_AF-A0A2E8AKL2-F1
#
_entry.id   AF-A0A2E8AKL2-F1
#
_cell.length_a   1.000
_cell.length_b   1.000
_cell.length_c   1.000
_cell.angle_alpha   90.00
_cell.angle_beta   90.00
_cell.angle_gamma   90.00
#
_symmetry.space_group_name_H-M   'P 1'
#
loop_
_entity.id
_entity.type
_entity.pdbx_description
1 polymer ?
#
loop_
_entity_poly.entity_id
_entity_poly.type
_entity_poly.pdbx_seq_one_letter_code
_entity_poly.pdbx_strand_id
1 'polypeptide(L)'
;MGHPSLGKRSATAINFIAILTLCLLVLYKIVLSTEKNAVKEININKEISLKKDELYGNINTQRIINSNSEPHNWLSHGRNYYEQRYSPLNKINTETVNNLELEWSLDMGTTRGLEATPIVDNGIMFVSSTWSVVHAVDARTGEELWVYDPNVPRSWARKVCCDVVNRGVAVWEGKV
;
A
#
# COMPACT_ATOMS: atom_id res chain seq x y z
N MET A 1 -29.29 -31.60 71.87
CA MET A 1 -28.69 -31.36 70.53
C MET A 1 -28.47 -29.85 70.39
N GLY A 2 -27.24 -29.38 70.63
CA GLY A 2 -26.90 -27.95 70.56
C GLY A 2 -26.36 -27.60 69.17
N HIS A 3 -27.13 -26.83 68.39
CA HIS A 3 -26.73 -26.31 67.09
C HIS A 3 -25.68 -25.20 67.32
N PRO A 4 -24.48 -25.22 66.70
CA PRO A 4 -23.54 -24.13 66.82
C PRO A 4 -24.08 -22.92 66.04
N SER A 5 -24.67 -21.95 66.74
CA SER A 5 -25.02 -20.65 66.15
C SER A 5 -23.78 -19.75 66.16
N LEU A 6 -23.26 -19.40 64.98
CA LEU A 6 -22.23 -18.39 64.83
C LEU A 6 -22.67 -17.07 65.49
N GLY A 7 -21.86 -16.56 66.41
CA GLY A 7 -22.13 -15.29 67.09
C GLY A 7 -22.18 -14.12 66.10
N LYS A 8 -23.11 -13.17 66.30
CA LYS A 8 -23.36 -12.02 65.40
C LYS A 8 -22.08 -11.31 64.92
N ARG A 9 -21.05 -11.17 65.76
CA ARG A 9 -19.77 -10.55 65.40
C ARG A 9 -18.97 -11.32 64.34
N SER A 10 -19.00 -12.65 64.39
CA SER A 10 -18.33 -13.52 63.41
C SER A 10 -19.05 -13.48 62.05
N ALA A 11 -20.37 -13.40 62.05
CA ALA A 11 -21.16 -13.25 60.82
C ALA A 11 -20.88 -11.92 60.11
N THR A 12 -20.74 -10.81 60.85
CA THR A 12 -20.41 -9.49 60.27
C THR A 12 -19.01 -9.47 59.65
N ALA A 13 -18.03 -10.09 60.29
CA ALA A 13 -16.66 -10.20 59.77
C ALA A 13 -16.59 -11.02 58.47
N ILE A 14 -17.31 -12.15 58.41
CA ILE A 14 -17.38 -12.98 57.21
C ILE A 14 -18.03 -12.21 56.05
N ASN A 15 -19.10 -11.47 56.30
CA ASN A 15 -19.75 -10.65 55.27
C ASN A 15 -18.83 -9.54 54.74
N PHE A 16 -18.03 -8.91 55.61
CA PHE A 16 -17.08 -7.87 55.20
C PHE A 16 -15.95 -8.43 54.33
N ILE A 17 -15.41 -9.60 54.69
CA ILE A 17 -14.39 -10.29 53.89
C ILE A 17 -14.96 -10.73 52.53
N ALA A 18 -16.19 -11.24 52.50
CA ALA A 18 -16.87 -11.61 51.26
C ALA A 18 -17.11 -10.40 50.33
N ILE A 19 -17.51 -9.25 50.89
CA ILE A 19 -17.71 -8.01 50.12
C ILE A 19 -16.37 -7.47 49.60
N LEU A 20 -15.32 -7.48 50.43
CA LEU A 20 -13.99 -6.98 50.04
C LEU A 20 -13.36 -7.84 48.93
N THR A 21 -13.48 -9.17 49.03
CA THR A 21 -12.99 -10.09 47.99
C THR A 21 -13.77 -9.94 46.69
N LEU A 22 -15.10 -9.74 46.75
CA LEU A 22 -15.90 -9.45 45.55
C LEU A 22 -15.51 -8.13 44.90
N CYS A 23 -15.30 -7.06 45.69
CA CYS A 23 -14.82 -5.77 45.18
C CYS A 23 -13.45 -5.88 44.51
N LEU A 24 -12.51 -6.62 45.11
CA LEU A 24 -11.19 -6.85 44.53
C LEU A 24 -11.27 -7.62 43.19
N LEU A 25 -12.14 -8.62 43.09
CA LEU A 25 -12.37 -9.37 41.85
C LEU A 25 -12.99 -8.49 40.75
N VAL A 26 -13.92 -7.61 41.10
CA VAL A 26 -14.53 -6.66 40.15
C VAL A 26 -13.49 -5.65 39.67
N LEU A 27 -12.70 -5.06 40.58
CA LEU A 27 -11.62 -4.14 40.22
C LEU A 27 -10.58 -4.82 39.33
N TYR A 28 -10.16 -6.04 39.67
CA TYR A 28 -9.24 -6.83 38.86
C TYR A 28 -9.79 -7.11 37.45
N LYS A 29 -11.08 -7.44 37.34
CA LYS A 29 -11.74 -7.64 36.03
C LYS A 29 -11.83 -6.34 35.22
N ILE A 30 -12.07 -5.20 35.87
CA ILE A 30 -12.09 -3.89 35.19
C ILE A 30 -10.70 -3.57 34.65
N VAL A 31 -9.64 -3.72 35.45
CA VAL A 31 -8.25 -3.49 35.01
C VAL A 31 -7.87 -4.40 33.84
N LEU A 32 -8.21 -5.70 33.91
CA LEU A 32 -7.98 -6.64 32.80
C LEU A 32 -8.79 -6.29 31.55
N SER A 33 -9.99 -5.74 31.70
CA SER A 33 -10.81 -5.30 30.58
C SER A 33 -10.21 -4.07 29.90
N THR A 34 -9.64 -3.13 30.66
CA THR A 34 -9.02 -1.93 30.11
C THR A 34 -7.74 -2.24 29.33
N GLU A 35 -6.89 -3.15 29.83
CA GLU A 35 -5.66 -3.56 29.11
C GLU A 35 -5.98 -4.25 27.78
N LYS A 36 -6.97 -5.16 27.76
CA LYS A 36 -7.35 -5.86 26.53
C LYS A 36 -7.89 -4.92 25.44
N ASN A 37 -8.63 -3.89 25.82
CA ASN A 37 -9.17 -2.92 24.87
C ASN A 37 -8.06 -2.02 24.29
N ALA A 38 -7.12 -1.56 25.12
CA ALA A 38 -5.97 -0.76 24.66
C ALA A 38 -5.05 -1.55 23.71
N VAL A 39 -4.76 -2.81 24.02
CA VAL A 39 -3.94 -3.68 23.14
C VAL A 39 -4.64 -3.95 21.80
N LYS A 40 -5.98 -4.07 21.79
CA LYS A 40 -6.75 -4.29 20.57
C LYS A 40 -6.75 -3.07 19.65
N GLU A 41 -6.91 -1.86 20.18
CA GLU A 41 -6.89 -0.62 19.38
C GLU A 41 -5.50 -0.30 18.81
N ILE A 42 -4.44 -0.52 19.57
CA ILE A 42 -3.06 -0.26 19.12
C ILE A 42 -2.66 -1.20 17.97
N ASN A 43 -3.06 -2.47 18.03
CA ASN A 43 -2.71 -3.46 17.00
C ASN A 43 -3.48 -3.22 15.69
N ILE A 44 -4.76 -2.85 15.75
CA ILE A 44 -5.59 -2.62 14.55
C ILE A 44 -5.08 -1.39 13.77
N ASN A 45 -4.79 -0.28 14.45
CA ASN A 45 -4.32 0.93 13.77
C ASN A 45 -2.93 0.74 13.13
N LYS A 46 -2.05 -0.04 13.78
CA LYS A 46 -0.75 -0.40 13.22
C LYS A 46 -0.88 -1.30 12.00
N GLU A 47 -1.76 -2.30 12.05
CA GLU A 47 -2.01 -3.23 10.93
C GLU A 47 -2.67 -2.53 9.73
N ILE A 48 -3.61 -1.60 9.98
CA ILE A 48 -4.21 -0.74 8.94
C ILE A 48 -3.17 0.18 8.31
N SER A 49 -2.28 0.77 9.11
CA SER A 49 -1.18 1.60 8.60
C SER A 49 -0.23 0.78 7.72
N LEU A 50 0.14 -0.43 8.15
CA LEU A 50 1.00 -1.32 7.38
C LEU A 50 0.34 -1.76 6.06
N LYS A 51 -0.97 -2.07 6.06
CA LYS A 51 -1.69 -2.40 4.83
C LYS A 51 -1.86 -1.23 3.87
N LYS A 52 -1.94 0.00 4.39
CA LYS A 52 -2.00 1.21 3.55
C LYS A 52 -0.68 1.47 2.84
N ASP A 53 0.44 1.17 3.49
CA ASP A 53 1.78 1.31 2.90
C ASP A 53 2.10 0.19 1.89
N GLU A 54 1.40 -0.94 1.95
CA GLU A 54 1.45 -2.02 0.95
C GLU A 54 0.49 -1.81 -0.25
N LEU A 55 -0.30 -0.72 -0.25
CA LEU A 55 -1.20 -0.43 -1.35
C LEU A 55 -0.39 0.06 -2.57
N TYR A 56 -0.53 -0.64 -3.70
CA TYR A 56 0.05 -0.20 -4.98
C TYR A 56 -0.42 1.21 -5.34
N GLY A 57 0.50 2.02 -5.86
CA GLY A 57 0.27 3.42 -6.20
C GLY A 57 0.27 4.38 -5.01
N ASN A 58 0.52 3.92 -3.78
CA ASN A 58 0.75 4.78 -2.62
C ASN A 58 2.19 5.31 -2.60
N ILE A 59 2.58 5.99 -3.66
CA ILE A 59 3.86 6.69 -3.76
C ILE A 59 3.75 8.02 -3.01
N ASN A 60 4.81 8.38 -2.28
CA ASN A 60 4.93 9.66 -1.60
C ASN A 60 6.38 10.19 -1.68
N THR A 61 6.61 11.42 -1.20
CA THR A 61 7.92 12.11 -1.26
C THR A 61 9.00 11.27 -0.63
N GLN A 62 8.73 10.66 0.52
CA GLN A 62 9.74 9.93 1.27
C GLN A 62 10.17 8.66 0.54
N ARG A 63 9.23 7.95 -0.10
CA ARG A 63 9.53 6.78 -0.95
C ARG A 63 10.37 7.17 -2.17
N ILE A 64 10.05 8.29 -2.84
CA ILE A 64 10.82 8.78 -4.00
C ILE A 64 12.24 9.17 -3.58
N ILE A 65 12.40 9.89 -2.47
CA ILE A 65 13.72 10.26 -1.92
C ILE A 65 14.52 9.02 -1.54
N ASN A 66 13.87 8.03 -0.91
CA ASN A 66 14.49 6.80 -0.46
C ASN A 66 14.42 5.67 -1.49
N SER A 67 14.26 5.94 -2.79
CA SER A 67 14.01 4.88 -3.79
C SER A 67 15.11 3.81 -3.89
N ASN A 68 16.30 4.04 -3.32
CA ASN A 68 17.34 3.02 -3.17
C ASN A 68 17.00 1.92 -2.16
N SER A 69 16.09 2.14 -1.20
CA SER A 69 15.60 1.10 -0.29
C SER A 69 14.60 0.15 -0.95
N GLU A 70 14.07 0.51 -2.11
CA GLU A 70 13.10 -0.26 -2.88
C GLU A 70 13.48 -0.28 -4.37
N PRO A 71 14.67 -0.82 -4.72
CA PRO A 71 15.25 -0.70 -6.05
C PRO A 71 14.48 -1.44 -7.16
N HIS A 72 13.51 -2.29 -6.77
CA HIS A 72 12.60 -2.96 -7.69
C HIS A 72 11.49 -2.06 -8.22
N ASN A 73 11.26 -0.89 -7.59
CA ASN A 73 10.26 0.08 -8.01
C ASN A 73 10.88 1.21 -8.86
N TRP A 74 10.05 1.80 -9.72
CA TRP A 74 10.35 2.99 -10.52
C TRP A 74 9.30 4.06 -10.23
N LEU A 75 9.56 4.86 -9.19
CA LEU A 75 8.51 5.63 -8.51
C LEU A 75 8.21 7.02 -9.10
N SER A 76 9.04 7.49 -10.03
CA SER A 76 8.90 8.80 -10.67
C SER A 76 9.42 8.70 -12.10
N HIS A 77 9.15 9.72 -12.94
CA HIS A 77 9.52 9.74 -14.35
C HIS A 77 11.01 9.39 -14.56
N GLY A 78 11.92 10.02 -13.80
CA GLY A 78 13.35 9.69 -13.81
C GLY A 78 13.82 8.76 -12.69
N ARG A 79 12.96 7.85 -12.21
CA ARG A 79 13.11 6.97 -11.02
C ARG A 79 13.02 7.69 -9.69
N ASN A 80 13.75 8.79 -9.50
CA ASN A 80 13.69 9.66 -8.33
C ASN A 80 13.91 11.14 -8.71
N TYR A 81 13.90 12.04 -7.73
CA TYR A 81 14.02 13.48 -7.97
C TYR A 81 15.37 13.94 -8.57
N TYR A 82 16.39 13.09 -8.59
CA TYR A 82 17.64 13.41 -9.27
C TYR A 82 17.57 13.19 -10.78
N GLU A 83 16.51 12.54 -11.28
CA GLU A 83 16.26 12.32 -12.72
C GLU A 83 17.42 11.62 -13.47
N GLN A 84 18.28 10.89 -12.74
CA GLN A 84 19.45 10.23 -13.33
C GLN A 84 19.10 9.00 -14.18
N ARG A 85 17.87 8.47 -14.01
CA ARG A 85 17.42 7.23 -14.68
C ARG A 85 18.35 6.03 -14.47
N TYR A 86 19.11 6.04 -13.38
CA TYR A 86 20.02 4.97 -13.01
C TYR A 86 19.31 3.96 -12.10
N SER A 87 19.36 2.66 -12.42
CA SER A 87 18.89 1.59 -11.54
C SER A 87 20.08 0.86 -10.88
N PRO A 88 20.05 0.58 -9.57
CA PRO A 88 21.10 -0.17 -8.89
C PRO A 88 20.93 -1.69 -9.06
N LEU A 89 19.86 -2.16 -9.70
CA LEU A 89 19.67 -3.58 -10.01
C LEU A 89 20.72 -4.05 -10.99
N ASN A 90 21.31 -5.22 -10.73
CA ASN A 90 22.43 -5.77 -11.52
C ASN A 90 22.26 -7.24 -11.94
N LYS A 91 21.06 -7.81 -11.77
CA LYS A 91 20.76 -9.19 -12.22
C LYS A 91 21.00 -9.34 -13.72
N ILE A 92 20.62 -8.32 -14.48
CA ILE A 92 20.99 -8.14 -15.89
C ILE A 92 22.24 -7.27 -15.91
N ASN A 93 23.32 -7.78 -16.50
CA ASN A 93 24.61 -7.09 -16.59
C ASN A 93 25.35 -7.55 -17.86
N THR A 94 26.59 -7.08 -18.06
CA THR A 94 27.39 -7.37 -19.26
C THR A 94 27.66 -8.86 -19.50
N GLU A 95 27.54 -9.70 -18.46
CA GLU A 95 27.75 -11.15 -18.55
C GLU A 95 26.44 -11.89 -18.85
N THR A 96 25.29 -11.35 -18.41
CA THR A 96 23.98 -12.03 -18.49
C THR A 96 23.04 -11.48 -19.56
N VAL A 97 23.33 -10.30 -20.14
CA VAL A 97 22.47 -9.62 -21.12
C VAL A 97 22.17 -10.46 -22.37
N ASN A 98 23.09 -11.35 -22.75
CA ASN A 98 22.92 -12.22 -23.93
C ASN A 98 21.83 -13.29 -23.74
N ASN A 99 21.34 -13.49 -22.52
CA ASN A 99 20.28 -14.45 -22.21
C ASN A 99 18.90 -13.78 -22.13
N LEU A 100 18.77 -12.50 -22.49
CA LEU A 100 17.48 -11.81 -22.45
C LEU A 100 16.54 -12.32 -23.54
N GLU A 101 15.31 -12.57 -23.13
CA GLU A 101 14.20 -12.92 -24.00
C GLU A 101 12.98 -12.02 -23.71
N LEU A 102 12.06 -11.96 -24.66
CA LEU A 102 10.79 -11.27 -24.48
C LEU A 102 9.90 -12.12 -23.56
N GLU A 103 9.61 -11.61 -22.37
CA GLU A 103 8.71 -12.28 -21.42
C GLU A 103 7.23 -12.10 -21.81
N TRP A 104 6.82 -10.88 -22.11
CA TRP A 104 5.46 -10.53 -22.51
C TRP A 104 5.43 -9.23 -23.33
N SER A 105 4.32 -9.01 -24.03
CA SER A 105 4.03 -7.78 -24.77
C SER A 105 2.56 -7.41 -24.65
N LEU A 106 2.24 -6.12 -24.55
CA LEU A 106 0.88 -5.60 -24.55
C LEU A 106 0.70 -4.67 -25.76
N ASP A 107 -0.31 -4.94 -26.59
CA ASP A 107 -0.68 -4.06 -27.71
C ASP A 107 -1.48 -2.85 -27.17
N MET A 108 -0.97 -1.65 -27.43
CA MET A 108 -1.59 -0.38 -26.99
C MET A 108 -2.69 0.11 -27.94
N GLY A 109 -3.01 -0.65 -28.99
CA GLY A 109 -4.10 -0.35 -29.93
C GLY A 109 -3.86 0.91 -30.77
N THR A 110 -2.60 1.27 -31.02
CA THR A 110 -2.24 2.51 -31.73
C THR A 110 -0.99 2.34 -32.57
N THR A 111 -0.94 3.04 -33.69
CA THR A 111 0.24 3.13 -34.58
C THR A 111 0.93 4.49 -34.50
N ARG A 112 0.57 5.30 -33.49
CA ARG A 112 1.12 6.64 -33.23
C ARG A 112 2.24 6.57 -32.19
N GLY A 113 2.97 7.67 -32.01
CA GLY A 113 4.11 7.72 -31.10
C GLY A 113 3.77 7.38 -29.65
N LEU A 114 4.59 6.54 -29.03
CA LEU A 114 4.56 6.21 -27.62
C LEU A 114 5.83 6.76 -26.96
N GLU A 115 5.70 7.75 -26.06
CA GLU A 115 6.83 8.43 -25.41
C GLU A 115 6.88 8.20 -23.89
N ALA A 116 5.95 7.42 -23.33
CA ALA A 116 5.79 7.30 -21.90
C ALA A 116 6.96 6.54 -21.23
N THR A 117 7.44 7.07 -20.11
CA THR A 117 8.18 6.25 -19.12
C THR A 117 7.17 5.63 -18.15
N PRO A 118 7.09 4.30 -18.04
CA PRO A 118 6.21 3.66 -17.07
C PRO A 118 6.60 3.95 -15.62
N ILE A 119 5.60 4.05 -14.74
CA ILE A 119 5.78 4.06 -13.28
C ILE A 119 5.49 2.65 -12.77
N VAL A 120 6.38 2.08 -11.97
CA VAL A 120 6.21 0.72 -11.43
C VAL A 120 6.26 0.78 -9.90
N ASP A 121 5.19 0.34 -9.25
CA ASP A 121 5.06 0.27 -7.79
C ASP A 121 4.48 -1.07 -7.36
N ASN A 122 5.26 -1.85 -6.62
CA ASN A 122 4.86 -3.13 -6.02
C ASN A 122 4.21 -4.11 -7.02
N GLY A 123 4.78 -4.20 -8.22
CA GLY A 123 4.35 -5.14 -9.26
C GLY A 123 3.27 -4.61 -10.20
N ILE A 124 2.75 -3.40 -9.99
CA ILE A 124 1.82 -2.74 -10.92
C ILE A 124 2.58 -1.71 -11.75
N MET A 125 2.42 -1.78 -13.06
CA MET A 125 2.94 -0.82 -14.03
C MET A 125 1.84 0.12 -14.49
N PHE A 126 2.05 1.42 -14.37
CA PHE A 126 1.17 2.47 -14.87
C PHE A 126 1.85 3.17 -16.06
N VAL A 127 1.16 3.22 -17.19
CA VAL A 127 1.72 3.78 -18.43
C VAL A 127 0.63 4.48 -19.24
N SER A 128 0.94 5.66 -19.77
CA SER A 128 0.05 6.34 -20.72
C SER A 128 0.39 5.96 -22.16
N SER A 129 -0.62 5.84 -23.00
CA SER A 129 -0.47 5.73 -24.45
C SER A 129 -0.93 7.03 -25.14
N THR A 130 -1.14 6.96 -26.45
CA THR A 130 -1.61 8.09 -27.26
C THR A 130 -2.95 8.61 -26.76
N TRP A 131 -3.25 9.89 -26.99
CA TRP A 131 -4.51 10.51 -26.56
C TRP A 131 -4.72 10.53 -25.04
N SER A 132 -3.64 10.36 -24.27
CA SER A 132 -3.64 10.34 -22.82
C SER A 132 -4.49 9.21 -22.21
N VAL A 133 -4.68 8.11 -22.94
CA VAL A 133 -5.23 6.87 -22.37
C VAL A 133 -4.22 6.31 -21.39
N VAL A 134 -4.67 5.87 -20.21
CA VAL A 134 -3.81 5.33 -19.15
C VAL A 134 -4.15 3.87 -18.93
N HIS A 135 -3.12 3.04 -18.81
CA HIS A 135 -3.21 1.61 -18.57
C HIS A 135 -2.55 1.30 -17.21
N ALA A 136 -3.17 0.41 -16.45
CA ALA A 136 -2.48 -0.32 -15.38
C ALA A 136 -2.34 -1.78 -15.77
N VAL A 137 -1.15 -2.31 -15.56
CA VAL A 137 -0.73 -3.64 -16.03
C VAL A 137 -0.04 -4.37 -14.89
N ASP A 138 -0.32 -5.66 -14.70
CA ASP A 138 0.51 -6.52 -13.86
C ASP A 138 1.89 -6.66 -14.52
N ALA A 139 2.93 -6.11 -13.89
CA ALA A 139 4.27 -6.01 -14.48
C ALA A 139 4.96 -7.36 -14.68
N ARG A 140 4.47 -8.43 -14.05
CA ARG A 140 5.02 -9.79 -14.16
C ARG A 140 4.40 -10.55 -15.32
N THR A 141 3.09 -10.39 -15.53
CA THR A 141 2.33 -11.19 -16.51
C THR A 141 1.99 -10.43 -17.80
N GLY A 142 2.00 -9.09 -17.76
CA GLY A 142 1.51 -8.25 -18.84
C GLY A 142 -0.02 -8.14 -18.91
N GLU A 143 -0.75 -8.69 -17.93
CA GLU A 143 -2.21 -8.59 -17.85
C GLU A 143 -2.64 -7.14 -17.63
N GLU A 144 -3.50 -6.62 -18.51
CA GLU A 144 -4.11 -5.31 -18.36
C GLU A 144 -5.19 -5.36 -17.28
N LEU A 145 -4.96 -4.65 -16.18
CA LEU A 145 -5.85 -4.63 -15.01
C LEU A 145 -6.99 -3.65 -15.20
N TRP A 146 -6.70 -2.48 -15.78
CA TRP A 146 -7.69 -1.49 -16.15
C TRP A 146 -7.15 -0.50 -17.17
N VAL A 147 -8.08 0.16 -17.85
CA VAL A 147 -7.82 1.27 -18.79
C VAL A 147 -8.70 2.46 -18.44
N TYR A 148 -8.11 3.64 -18.52
CA TYR A 148 -8.82 4.91 -18.44
C TYR A 148 -8.63 5.69 -19.74
N ASP A 149 -9.71 5.89 -20.50
CA ASP A 149 -9.73 6.78 -21.67
C ASP A 149 -10.39 8.12 -21.29
N PRO A 150 -9.66 9.25 -21.32
CA PRO A 150 -10.23 10.58 -21.09
C PRO A 150 -11.14 11.08 -22.23
N ASN A 151 -11.34 10.29 -23.29
CA ASN A 151 -12.17 10.58 -24.45
C ASN A 151 -11.75 11.87 -25.19
N VAL A 152 -10.44 12.08 -25.37
CA VAL A 152 -9.92 13.25 -26.11
C VAL A 152 -10.48 13.22 -27.54
N PRO A 153 -11.15 14.29 -28.01
CA PRO A 153 -11.72 14.33 -29.36
C PRO A 153 -10.64 14.14 -30.43
N ARG A 154 -10.78 13.11 -31.26
CA ARG A 154 -9.74 12.76 -32.25
C ARG A 154 -9.54 13.84 -33.32
N SER A 155 -10.51 14.74 -33.50
CA SER A 155 -10.38 15.94 -34.34
C SER A 155 -9.33 16.94 -33.83
N TRP A 156 -8.89 16.84 -32.57
CA TRP A 156 -7.83 17.68 -32.01
C TRP A 156 -6.44 17.33 -32.53
N ALA A 157 -6.25 16.18 -33.19
CA ALA A 157 -4.97 15.84 -33.83
C ALA A 157 -4.47 16.96 -34.77
N ARG A 158 -5.38 17.71 -35.41
CA ARG A 158 -5.01 18.83 -36.29
C ARG A 158 -4.39 20.04 -35.57
N LYS A 159 -4.51 20.09 -34.24
CA LYS A 159 -4.04 21.21 -33.39
C LYS A 159 -2.69 20.93 -32.74
N VAL A 160 -2.22 19.68 -32.75
CA VAL A 160 -0.92 19.33 -32.18
C VAL A 160 0.13 19.33 -33.27
N CYS A 161 1.32 19.86 -32.98
CA CYS A 161 2.38 20.00 -33.97
C CYS A 161 3.04 18.66 -34.34
N CYS A 162 3.10 17.75 -33.37
CA CYS A 162 4.17 16.77 -33.29
C CYS A 162 3.65 15.43 -32.75
N ASP A 163 2.52 14.98 -33.28
CA ASP A 163 1.78 13.79 -32.82
C ASP A 163 0.97 14.01 -31.51
N VAL A 164 0.10 13.05 -31.18
CA VAL A 164 -0.80 12.98 -30.02
C VAL A 164 -0.19 12.17 -28.89
N VAL A 165 1.13 12.31 -28.75
CA VAL A 165 1.99 11.64 -27.78
C VAL A 165 1.71 12.13 -26.35
N ASN A 166 2.05 11.29 -25.38
CA ASN A 166 2.09 11.62 -23.96
C ASN A 166 3.36 11.01 -23.35
N ARG A 167 4.00 11.74 -22.41
CA ARG A 167 5.31 11.37 -21.82
C ARG A 167 5.21 10.56 -20.53
N GLY A 168 4.01 10.22 -20.08
CA GLY A 168 3.79 9.34 -18.94
C GLY A 168 2.85 9.93 -17.91
N VAL A 169 2.71 9.18 -16.82
CA VAL A 169 1.88 9.51 -15.67
C VAL A 169 2.73 9.83 -14.44
N ALA A 170 2.12 10.43 -13.43
CA ALA A 170 2.64 10.45 -12.08
C ALA A 170 1.70 9.62 -11.21
N VAL A 171 2.23 8.89 -10.23
CA VAL A 171 1.43 8.11 -9.30
C VAL A 171 1.71 8.65 -7.90
N TRP A 172 0.66 8.94 -7.14
CA TRP A 172 0.78 9.62 -5.86
C TRP A 172 -0.42 9.33 -4.96
N GLU A 173 -0.16 8.87 -3.74
CA GLU A 173 -1.19 8.64 -2.70
C GLU A 173 -2.43 7.89 -3.22
N GLY A 174 -2.21 6.84 -4.02
CA GLY A 174 -3.26 5.99 -4.57
C GLY A 174 -3.98 6.57 -5.80
N LYS A 175 -3.40 7.59 -6.45
CA LYS A 175 -3.92 8.21 -7.67
C LYS A 175 -2.91 8.13 -8.80
N VAL A 176 -3.43 8.12 -10.02
CA VAL A 176 -2.70 8.17 -11.29
C VAL A 176 -3.17 9.38 -12.08
#